data_AF-A0A7K4H5Q3-F1
#
_entry.id   AF-A0A7K4H5Q3-F1
#
_cell.length_a   1.000
_cell.length_b   1.000
_cell.length_c   1.000
_cell.angle_alpha   90.00
_cell.angle_beta   90.00
_cell.angle_gamma   90.00
#
_symmetry.space_group_name_H-M   'P 1'
#
loop_
_entity.id
_entity.type
_entity.pdbx_description
1 polymer ?
#
loop_
_entity_poly.entity_id
_entity_poly.type
_entity_poly.pdbx_seq_one_letter_code
_entity_poly.pdbx_strand_id
1 'polypeptide(L)'
;MYSYNFETGEETDESLLKGSILIGINHILSNFIDKKDQLNLIKMKNRDIILEYDNNHGYALLLTANHKNRFIDKAVHSFMKKFTSLNEEKLKSLNGLIDVSEFRNAKEIIIEHFEPFIIKKQQNNNKKLIYK
;
A
#
# COMPACT_ATOMS: atom_id res chain seq x y z
N MET A 1 5.34 9.64 0.25
CA MET A 1 4.64 8.36 0.00
C MET A 1 4.82 7.46 1.21
N TYR A 2 3.73 7.06 1.87
CA TYR A 2 3.75 6.05 2.94
C TYR A 2 4.03 4.67 2.35
N SER A 3 4.83 3.81 2.98
CA SER A 3 5.16 2.49 2.44
C SER A 3 5.41 1.47 3.52
N TYR A 4 4.76 0.30 3.38
CA TYR A 4 4.82 -0.79 4.34
C TYR A 4 5.24 -2.09 3.65
N ASN A 5 6.23 -2.78 4.22
CA ASN A 5 6.73 -4.04 3.66
C ASN A 5 6.09 -5.23 4.40
N PHE A 6 5.35 -6.07 3.67
CA PHE A 6 4.62 -7.21 4.22
C PHE A 6 5.54 -8.38 4.62
N GLU A 7 6.75 -8.44 4.05
CA GLU A 7 7.76 -9.45 4.37
C GLU A 7 8.48 -9.13 5.69
N THR A 8 8.76 -7.85 5.94
CA THR A 8 9.45 -7.41 7.17
C THR A 8 8.48 -6.99 8.28
N GLY A 9 7.25 -6.63 7.94
CA GLY A 9 6.26 -6.08 8.86
C GLY A 9 6.54 -4.65 9.31
N GLU A 10 7.45 -3.95 8.61
CA GLU A 10 7.98 -2.65 8.99
C GLU A 10 7.61 -1.58 7.96
N GLU A 11 7.44 -0.34 8.44
CA GLU A 11 7.40 0.84 7.59
C GLU A 11 8.79 1.04 6.99
N THR A 12 8.84 1.41 5.72
CA THR A 12 10.12 1.62 5.02
C THR A 12 10.13 3.06 4.54
N ASP A 13 11.15 3.84 4.90
CA ASP A 13 11.32 5.20 4.38
C ASP A 13 12.12 5.21 3.09
N GLU A 14 13.17 4.39 3.03
CA GLU A 14 14.11 4.36 1.93
C GLU A 14 13.81 3.23 0.94
N SER A 15 13.63 3.59 -0.32
CA SER A 15 14.26 2.79 -1.37
C SER A 15 14.35 3.60 -2.67
N LEU A 16 15.49 3.48 -3.36
CA LEU A 16 15.64 3.81 -4.79
C LEU A 16 14.46 3.28 -5.64
N LEU A 17 13.86 2.18 -5.19
CA LEU A 17 12.69 1.57 -5.77
C LEU A 17 11.44 2.46 -5.70
N LYS A 18 11.20 3.20 -4.60
CA LYS A 18 10.10 4.19 -4.52
C LYS A 18 10.22 5.28 -5.59
N GLY A 19 11.43 5.84 -5.74
CA GLY A 19 11.70 6.87 -6.75
C GLY A 19 11.52 6.33 -8.16
N SER A 20 12.05 5.14 -8.43
CA SER A 20 11.94 4.48 -9.74
C SER A 20 10.51 4.10 -10.09
N ILE A 21 9.74 3.59 -9.13
CA ILE A 21 8.30 3.27 -9.29
C ILE A 21 7.52 4.55 -9.55
N LEU A 22 7.76 5.62 -8.79
CA LEU A 22 7.05 6.88 -8.95
C LEU A 22 7.34 7.54 -10.31
N ILE A 23 8.60 7.51 -10.76
CA ILE A 23 9.00 7.98 -12.09
C ILE A 23 8.30 7.15 -13.18
N GLY A 24 8.34 5.82 -13.07
CA GLY A 24 7.69 4.93 -14.02
C GLY A 24 6.18 5.16 -14.09
N ILE A 25 5.52 5.29 -12.93
CA ILE A 25 4.09 5.56 -12.85
C ILE A 25 3.76 6.94 -13.39
N ASN A 26 4.50 7.99 -13.02
CA ASN A 26 4.26 9.33 -13.56
C ASN A 26 4.42 9.38 -15.08
N HIS A 27 5.42 8.70 -15.62
CA HIS A 27 5.60 8.59 -17.07
C HIS A 27 4.44 7.83 -17.74
N ILE A 28 3.94 6.77 -17.10
CA ILE A 28 2.77 6.03 -17.59
C ILE A 28 1.51 6.91 -17.52
N LEU A 29 1.28 7.58 -16.40
CA LEU A 29 0.12 8.44 -16.14
C LEU A 29 0.10 9.69 -17.01
N SER A 30 1.25 10.29 -17.32
CA SER A 30 1.32 11.48 -18.18
C SER A 30 0.86 11.22 -19.62
N ASN A 31 0.82 9.95 -20.03
CA ASN A 31 0.33 9.55 -21.35
C ASN A 31 -1.19 9.30 -21.37
N PHE A 32 -1.86 9.29 -20.21
CA PHE A 32 -3.31 9.13 -20.12
C PHE A 32 -3.96 10.51 -19.96
N ILE A 33 -4.58 10.98 -21.04
CA ILE A 33 -5.23 12.30 -21.12
C ILE A 33 -6.58 12.30 -20.38
N ASP A 34 -7.27 11.16 -20.33
CA ASP A 34 -8.60 11.02 -19.74
C ASP A 34 -8.65 9.98 -18.59
N LYS A 35 -9.50 10.23 -17.59
CA LYS A 35 -9.73 9.31 -16.44
C LYS A 35 -10.16 7.90 -16.85
N LYS A 36 -10.70 7.72 -18.05
CA LYS A 36 -11.13 6.41 -18.59
C LYS A 36 -9.96 5.49 -18.93
N ASP A 37 -8.77 6.06 -19.17
CA ASP A 37 -7.58 5.30 -19.54
C ASP A 37 -6.67 5.02 -18.34
N GLN A 38 -7.16 5.21 -17.11
CA GLN A 38 -6.39 4.95 -15.89
C GLN A 38 -5.98 3.47 -15.79
N LEU A 39 -4.68 3.26 -15.65
CA LEU A 39 -4.07 1.94 -15.51
C LEU A 39 -4.24 1.42 -14.08
N ASN A 40 -5.07 0.39 -13.90
CA ASN A 40 -5.34 -0.19 -12.58
C ASN A 40 -4.54 -1.48 -12.28
N LEU A 41 -3.92 -2.09 -13.30
CA LEU A 41 -3.22 -3.36 -13.16
C LEU A 41 -2.06 -3.49 -14.17
N ILE A 42 -0.85 -3.75 -13.66
CA ILE A 42 0.29 -4.19 -14.47
C ILE A 42 0.55 -5.66 -14.14
N LYS A 43 0.33 -6.54 -15.12
CA LYS A 43 0.65 -7.97 -14.98
C LYS A 43 2.10 -8.22 -15.33
N MET A 44 2.83 -8.88 -14.46
CA MET A 44 4.19 -9.37 -14.69
C MET A 44 4.23 -10.89 -14.51
N LYS A 45 5.35 -11.52 -14.87
CA LYS A 45 5.47 -12.98 -14.89
C LYS A 45 5.09 -13.65 -13.56
N ASN A 46 5.53 -13.07 -12.44
CA ASN A 46 5.37 -13.63 -11.09
C ASN A 46 4.75 -12.65 -10.10
N ARG A 47 4.34 -11.47 -10.57
CA ARG A 47 3.89 -10.36 -9.74
C ARG A 47 2.87 -9.53 -10.51
N ASP A 48 1.92 -8.97 -9.78
CA ASP A 48 0.99 -7.97 -10.26
C ASP A 48 1.20 -6.69 -9.46
N ILE A 49 1.21 -5.55 -10.15
CA ILE A 49 1.12 -4.22 -9.52
C ILE A 49 -0.32 -3.76 -9.68
N ILE A 50 -1.00 -3.59 -8.56
CA ILE A 50 -2.37 -3.11 -8.46
C ILE A 50 -2.32 -1.63 -8.11
N LEU A 51 -3.04 -0.83 -8.88
CA LEU A 51 -3.20 0.62 -8.70
C LEU A 51 -4.69 0.88 -8.48
N GLU A 52 -5.04 1.42 -7.32
CA GLU A 52 -6.42 1.78 -6.98
C GLU A 52 -6.48 3.26 -6.62
N TYR A 53 -7.36 4.02 -7.27
CA TYR A 53 -7.44 5.47 -7.17
C TYR A 53 -8.71 5.90 -6.43
N ASP A 54 -8.57 6.80 -5.44
CA ASP A 54 -9.68 7.60 -4.94
C ASP A 54 -9.60 9.00 -5.55
N ASN A 55 -10.17 9.13 -6.75
CA ASN A 55 -10.19 10.38 -7.50
C ASN A 55 -10.99 11.50 -6.80
N ASN A 56 -11.83 11.18 -5.82
CA ASN A 56 -12.62 12.18 -5.07
C ASN A 56 -11.79 12.80 -3.94
N HIS A 57 -10.85 12.04 -3.38
CA HIS A 57 -10.01 12.46 -2.26
C HIS A 57 -8.53 12.65 -2.66
N GLY A 58 -8.18 12.46 -3.93
CA GLY A 58 -6.89 12.85 -4.50
C GLY A 58 -5.71 11.94 -4.11
N TYR A 59 -5.95 10.67 -3.81
CA TYR A 59 -4.89 9.73 -3.44
C TYR A 59 -5.02 8.38 -4.16
N ALA A 60 -3.96 7.58 -4.13
CA ALA A 60 -3.93 6.25 -4.72
C ALA A 60 -3.22 5.24 -3.81
N LEU A 61 -3.64 3.98 -3.90
CA LEU A 61 -2.97 2.83 -3.32
C LEU A 61 -2.21 2.07 -4.40
N LEU A 62 -0.97 1.72 -4.09
CA LEU A 62 -0.15 0.82 -4.89
C LEU A 62 0.14 -0.44 -4.07
N LEU A 63 -0.22 -1.60 -4.63
CA LEU A 63 0.06 -2.90 -4.02
C LEU A 63 0.81 -3.79 -5.01
N THR A 64 1.96 -4.30 -4.60
CA THR A 64 2.65 -5.38 -5.32
C THR A 64 2.27 -6.71 -4.68
N ALA A 65 1.69 -7.62 -5.45
CA ALA A 65 1.30 -8.95 -4.99
C ALA A 65 1.78 -10.02 -5.98
N ASN A 66 1.81 -11.29 -5.59
CA ASN A 66 2.16 -12.39 -6.53
C ASN A 66 1.15 -12.47 -7.68
N HIS A 67 -0.14 -12.55 -7.34
CA HIS A 67 -1.23 -12.49 -8.32
C HIS A 67 -2.46 -11.84 -7.70
N LYS A 68 -3.10 -10.94 -8.45
CA LYS A 68 -4.38 -10.35 -8.09
C LYS A 68 -5.45 -11.45 -7.98
N ASN A 69 -6.23 -11.39 -6.91
CA ASN A 69 -7.35 -12.30 -6.68
C ASN A 69 -8.43 -11.60 -5.84
N ARG A 70 -9.60 -12.24 -5.73
CA ARG A 70 -10.77 -11.67 -5.04
C ARG A 70 -10.53 -11.32 -3.57
N PHE A 71 -9.64 -12.04 -2.87
CA PHE A 71 -9.31 -11.72 -1.48
C PHE A 71 -8.50 -10.44 -1.37
N ILE A 72 -7.52 -10.27 -2.26
CA ILE A 72 -6.74 -9.03 -2.36
C ILE A 72 -7.65 -7.86 -2.73
N ASP A 73 -8.57 -8.05 -3.67
CA ASP A 73 -9.49 -6.99 -4.10
C ASP A 73 -10.39 -6.53 -2.94
N LYS A 74 -10.87 -7.49 -2.15
CA LYS A 74 -11.64 -7.19 -0.94
C LYS A 74 -10.78 -6.43 0.09
N ALA A 75 -9.55 -6.86 0.32
CA ALA A 75 -8.64 -6.20 1.26
C ALA A 75 -8.31 -4.76 0.83
N VAL A 76 -8.00 -4.55 -0.45
CA VAL A 76 -7.76 -3.22 -1.04
C VAL A 76 -8.99 -2.33 -0.88
N HIS A 77 -10.18 -2.82 -1.25
CA HIS A 77 -11.39 -2.03 -1.14
C HIS A 77 -11.75 -1.67 0.31
N SER A 78 -11.63 -2.63 1.24
CA SER A 78 -11.84 -2.40 2.67
C SER A 78 -10.85 -1.39 3.25
N PHE A 79 -9.57 -1.53 2.91
CA PHE A 79 -8.53 -0.58 3.29
C PHE A 79 -8.84 0.82 2.80
N MET A 80 -9.10 0.99 1.49
CA MET A 80 -9.38 2.30 0.90
C MET A 80 -10.56 2.98 1.59
N LYS A 81 -11.68 2.25 1.75
CA LYS A 81 -12.87 2.77 2.42
C LYS A 81 -12.59 3.22 3.86
N LYS A 82 -11.87 2.41 4.64
CA LYS A 82 -11.55 2.72 6.04
C LYS A 82 -10.57 3.89 6.14
N PHE A 83 -9.55 3.91 5.29
CA PHE A 83 -8.57 4.97 5.23
C PHE A 83 -9.20 6.32 4.87
N THR A 84 -10.04 6.37 3.82
CA THR A 84 -10.78 7.58 3.44
C THR A 84 -11.64 8.05 4.60
N SER A 85 -12.44 7.16 5.20
CA SER A 85 -13.35 7.53 6.28
C SER A 85 -12.64 8.11 7.50
N LEU A 86 -11.45 7.61 7.86
CA LEU A 86 -10.71 8.10 9.02
C LEU A 86 -9.91 9.37 8.74
N ASN A 87 -9.63 9.68 7.48
CA ASN A 87 -8.77 10.78 7.08
C ASN A 87 -9.47 11.80 6.17
N GLU A 88 -10.79 11.73 6.04
CA GLU A 88 -11.57 12.50 5.07
C GLU A 88 -11.30 14.01 5.15
N GLU A 89 -11.27 14.58 6.35
CA GLU A 89 -10.98 16.00 6.56
C GLU A 89 -9.56 16.37 6.09
N LYS A 90 -8.56 15.56 6.46
CA LYS A 90 -7.16 15.76 6.07
C LYS A 90 -6.97 15.66 4.55
N LEU A 91 -7.66 14.70 3.93
CA LEU A 91 -7.62 14.49 2.48
C LEU A 91 -8.28 15.66 1.73
N LYS A 92 -9.35 16.25 2.28
CA LYS A 92 -10.01 17.44 1.73
C LYS A 92 -9.19 18.72 1.88
N SER A 93 -8.37 18.83 2.92
CA SER A 93 -7.51 19.98 3.18
C SER A 93 -6.15 19.95 2.48
N LEU A 94 -5.93 19.00 1.55
CA LEU A 94 -4.69 18.90 0.78
C LEU A 94 -4.55 20.07 -0.20
N ASN A 95 -4.04 21.20 0.28
CA ASN A 95 -3.72 22.40 -0.52
C ASN A 95 -2.45 22.22 -1.37
N GLY A 96 -2.31 21.08 -2.05
CA GLY A 96 -1.13 20.74 -2.85
C GLY A 96 0.12 20.33 -2.06
N LEU A 97 0.04 20.31 -0.73
CA LEU A 97 1.07 19.78 0.17
C LEU A 97 0.50 18.58 0.94
N ILE A 98 1.18 17.44 0.85
CA ILE A 98 0.82 16.22 1.58
C ILE A 98 1.91 15.95 2.61
N ASP A 99 1.60 16.15 3.90
CA ASP A 99 2.41 15.62 4.98
C ASP A 99 1.99 14.19 5.30
N VAL A 100 2.80 13.22 4.88
CA VAL A 100 2.50 11.80 5.10
C VAL A 100 2.53 11.40 6.58
N SER A 101 3.17 12.21 7.43
CA SER A 101 3.25 11.96 8.87
C SER A 101 1.91 12.14 9.58
N GLU A 102 0.92 12.76 8.93
CA GLU A 102 -0.44 12.92 9.44
C GLU A 102 -1.28 11.64 9.34
N PHE A 103 -0.86 10.65 8.55
CA PHE A 103 -1.58 9.40 8.30
C PHE A 103 -1.00 8.23 9.10
N ARG A 104 -0.63 8.45 10.37
CA ARG A 104 -0.02 7.42 11.25
C ARG A 104 -0.88 6.17 11.43
N ASN A 105 -2.20 6.33 11.28
CA ASN A 105 -3.16 5.23 11.34
C ASN A 105 -3.06 4.26 10.15
N ALA A 106 -2.36 4.62 9.07
CA ALA A 106 -2.22 3.79 7.88
C ALA A 106 -1.68 2.38 8.23
N LYS A 107 -0.70 2.29 9.14
CA LYS A 107 -0.13 1.01 9.59
C LYS A 107 -1.20 0.10 10.20
N GLU A 108 -2.01 0.64 11.11
CA GLU A 108 -3.03 -0.12 11.82
C GLU A 108 -4.10 -0.64 10.85
N ILE A 109 -4.52 0.20 9.91
CA ILE A 109 -5.52 -0.16 8.88
C ILE A 109 -4.95 -1.18 7.89
N ILE A 110 -3.65 -1.09 7.56
CA ILE A 110 -2.95 -2.11 6.76
C ILE A 110 -2.99 -3.45 7.49
N ILE A 111 -2.60 -3.47 8.77
CA ILE A 111 -2.61 -4.71 9.56
C ILE A 111 -4.03 -5.27 9.64
N GLU A 112 -5.03 -4.44 9.92
CA GLU A 112 -6.45 -4.87 10.02
C GLU A 112 -6.95 -5.60 8.76
N HIS A 113 -6.60 -5.11 7.57
CA HIS A 113 -7.14 -5.64 6.32
C HIS A 113 -6.21 -6.59 5.56
N PHE A 114 -4.91 -6.57 5.86
CA PHE A 114 -3.91 -7.40 5.20
C PHE A 114 -3.19 -8.38 6.13
N GLU A 115 -3.59 -8.53 7.39
CA GLU A 115 -2.99 -9.47 8.36
C GLU A 115 -2.67 -10.85 7.76
N PRO A 116 -3.56 -11.51 7.00
CA PRO A 116 -3.30 -12.85 6.47
C PRO A 116 -2.11 -12.90 5.48
N PHE A 117 -1.69 -11.76 4.95
CA PHE A 117 -0.61 -11.63 3.97
C PHE A 117 0.69 -11.13 4.57
N ILE A 118 0.69 -10.69 5.84
CA ILE A 118 1.88 -10.17 6.53
C ILE A 118 2.60 -11.34 7.18
N ILE A 119 3.86 -11.55 6.79
CA ILE A 119 4.68 -12.61 7.39
C ILE A 119 5.07 -12.16 8.80
N LYS A 120 4.44 -12.74 9.82
CA LYS A 120 4.84 -12.53 11.21
C LYS A 120 6.18 -13.23 11.41
N LYS A 121 7.25 -12.47 11.74
CA LYS A 121 8.50 -13.06 12.25
C LYS A 121 8.12 -13.98 13.42
N GLN A 122 8.28 -15.30 13.25
CA GLN A 122 8.21 -16.22 14.37
C GLN A 122 9.32 -15.79 15.34
N GLN A 123 8.94 -15.30 16.52
CA GLN A 123 9.89 -15.14 17.61
C GLN A 123 10.31 -16.55 18.02
N ASN A 124 11.40 -17.06 17.42
CA ASN A 124 12.11 -18.22 17.92
C ASN A 124 12.74 -17.83 19.26
N ASN A 125 11.92 -17.83 20.32
CA ASN A 125 12.41 -17.92 21.68
C ASN A 125 13.00 -19.31 21.84
N ASN A 126 14.30 -19.44 21.59
CA ASN A 126 15.13 -20.55 22.03
C ASN A 126 15.00 -20.69 23.56
N LYS A 127 13.97 -21.41 24.02
CA LYS A 127 14.01 -22.04 25.34
C LYS A 127 15.12 -23.07 25.28
N LYS A 128 16.30 -22.69 25.79
CA LYS A 128 17.31 -23.64 26.27
C LYS A 128 16.58 -24.66 27.15
N LEU A 129 16.38 -25.88 26.64
CA LEU A 129 16.16 -27.04 27.50
C LEU A 129 17.48 -27.26 28.25
N ILE A 130 17.54 -26.75 29.47
CA ILE A 130 18.52 -27.20 30.45
C ILE A 130 17.93 -28.49 31.01
N TYR A 131 18.38 -29.63 30.49
CA TYR A 131 18.30 -30.88 31.24
C TYR A 131 19.39 -30.83 32.31
N LYS A 132 18.97 -30.75 33.57
CA LYS A 132 19.75 -31.18 34.74
C LYS A 132 18.91 -32.19 35.49
#